data_AF-A0A1Y2BDA1-F1
#
_entry.id   AF-A0A1Y2BDA1-F1
#
_cell.length_a   1.000
_cell.length_b   1.000
_cell.length_c   1.000
_cell.angle_alpha   90.00
_cell.angle_beta   90.00
_cell.angle_gamma   90.00
#
_symmetry.space_group_name_H-M   'P 1'
#
loop_
_entity.id
_entity.type
_entity.pdbx_description
1 polymer ?
#
loop_
_entity_poly.entity_id
_entity_poly.type
_entity_poly.pdbx_seq_one_letter_code
_entity_poly.pdbx_strand_id
1 'polypeptide(L)'
;MSSMPGRPLSSLQLVHSIKSSLNEAGYKSTDDLAGISAQDLAGELNISLIQAENILQQAISGPSKKHPVNMGVGDFSLMLIGSTPGPSHNGISESQQPTRTPRIHSSTAAELLETASKTCFSTFSSSLDSLISHFAPDADYVNDGRLDREPKGKQKVWQGGHILPGMTIEVSGPPGGGKTSLALGIAINARMKSLHGVKGGPPDDQQEVLIVDTEGSISAERILLAADSVTRNTSFSPSAIIRGIRLMRIATQVQMVAFLLWIEEWLEEHPKVNLLIIDSLSFHFRNPHLDNKLKSRYLDLAKQAFARATAGRQCALIVTNQLATKLLTANNEPANFDTGDRAVLMPQLGEAWTTAQTIRIILFRGGSGDELRYAHASTSGEAMNIPWAPFDINVDGLPCDIPTLPENDPS
;
A
#
# COMPACT_ATOMS: atom_id res chain seq x y z
N MET A 1 26.47 -50.20 13.71
CA MET A 1 25.01 -50.20 13.47
C MET A 1 24.62 -48.78 13.13
N SER A 2 24.58 -48.45 11.83
CA SER A 2 24.29 -47.10 11.32
C SER A 2 22.79 -46.83 11.41
N SER A 3 22.39 -45.86 12.24
CA SER A 3 21.01 -45.37 12.36
C SER A 3 20.59 -44.75 11.02
N MET A 4 19.45 -45.18 10.49
CA MET A 4 18.84 -44.50 9.35
C MET A 4 18.49 -43.06 9.75
N PRO A 5 18.67 -42.06 8.87
CA PRO A 5 18.26 -40.69 9.17
C PRO A 5 16.73 -40.61 9.28
N GLY A 6 16.25 -39.97 10.36
CA GLY A 6 14.83 -39.73 10.63
C GLY A 6 14.07 -39.10 9.46
N ARG A 7 12.75 -39.27 9.45
CA ARG A 7 11.90 -38.77 8.36
C ARG A 7 11.99 -37.23 8.32
N PRO A 8 12.13 -36.62 7.13
CA PRO A 8 12.15 -35.17 7.03
C PRO A 8 10.79 -34.58 7.44
N LEU A 9 10.78 -33.42 8.09
CA LEU A 9 9.55 -32.74 8.52
C LEU A 9 8.61 -32.37 7.35
N SER A 10 9.14 -32.32 6.13
CA SER A 10 8.35 -32.14 4.91
C SER A 10 7.30 -33.23 4.72
N SER A 11 7.54 -34.44 5.26
CA SER A 11 6.61 -35.58 5.19
C SER A 11 5.38 -35.45 6.10
N LEU A 12 5.40 -34.53 7.07
CA LEU A 12 4.27 -34.28 7.96
C LEU A 12 3.21 -33.42 7.24
N GLN A 13 1.93 -33.71 7.48
CA GLN A 13 0.80 -32.96 6.93
C GLN A 13 0.51 -31.74 7.82
N LEU A 14 1.48 -30.84 7.85
CA LEU A 14 1.44 -29.60 8.63
C LEU A 14 1.31 -28.39 7.70
N VAL A 15 0.66 -27.35 8.22
CA VAL A 15 0.54 -26.05 7.56
C VAL A 15 1.92 -25.43 7.40
N HIS A 16 2.14 -24.64 6.35
CA HIS A 16 3.45 -24.08 6.01
C HIS A 16 4.07 -23.25 7.15
N SER A 17 3.25 -22.48 7.88
CA SER A 17 3.67 -21.70 9.04
C SER A 17 4.31 -22.58 10.13
N ILE A 18 3.67 -23.70 10.47
CA ILE A 18 4.17 -24.65 11.48
C ILE A 18 5.47 -25.30 11.02
N LYS A 19 5.59 -25.62 9.72
CA LYS A 19 6.83 -26.17 9.15
C LYS A 19 7.98 -25.15 9.19
N SER A 20 7.69 -23.87 8.95
CA SER A 20 8.68 -22.80 9.07
C SER A 20 9.13 -22.65 10.52
N SER A 21 8.19 -22.56 11.47
CA SER A 21 8.52 -22.44 12.90
C SER A 21 9.34 -23.63 13.41
N LEU A 22 9.03 -24.85 12.98
CA LEU A 22 9.84 -26.03 13.32
C LEU A 22 11.26 -25.93 12.77
N ASN A 23 11.43 -25.55 11.50
CA ASN A 23 12.75 -25.39 10.89
C ASN A 23 13.55 -24.24 11.52
N GLU A 24 12.91 -23.13 11.87
CA GLU A 24 13.50 -21.97 12.54
C GLU A 24 13.95 -22.30 13.97
N ALA A 25 13.17 -23.13 14.68
CA ALA A 25 13.54 -23.69 15.98
C ALA A 25 14.60 -24.81 15.90
N GLY A 26 15.05 -25.16 14.69
CA GLY A 26 16.16 -26.10 14.47
C GLY A 26 15.76 -27.56 14.34
N TYR A 27 14.47 -27.89 14.38
CA TYR A 27 13.96 -29.24 14.09
C TYR A 27 14.10 -29.51 12.59
N LYS A 28 14.76 -30.60 12.20
CA LYS A 28 15.01 -30.95 10.78
C LYS A 28 14.38 -32.28 10.39
N SER A 29 14.15 -33.16 11.36
CA SER A 29 13.61 -34.50 11.19
C SER A 29 12.63 -34.86 12.30
N THR A 30 11.85 -35.93 12.09
CA THR A 30 10.96 -36.48 13.12
C THR A 30 11.71 -37.00 14.34
N ASP A 31 13.00 -37.31 14.21
CA ASP A 31 13.82 -37.78 15.33
C ASP A 31 14.14 -36.64 16.28
N ASP A 32 14.24 -35.41 15.77
CA ASP A 32 14.44 -34.21 16.60
C ASP A 32 13.20 -33.89 17.46
N LEU A 33 12.04 -34.42 17.07
CA LEU A 33 10.78 -34.31 17.82
C LEU A 33 10.60 -35.48 18.80
N ALA A 34 11.47 -36.51 18.76
CA ALA A 34 11.35 -37.67 19.61
C ALA A 34 11.75 -37.32 21.06
N GLY A 35 10.81 -37.47 21.99
CA GLY A 35 11.04 -37.23 23.42
C GLY A 35 10.70 -35.84 23.93
N ILE A 36 10.25 -34.93 23.05
CA ILE A 36 9.80 -33.59 23.44
C ILE A 36 8.34 -33.64 23.91
N SER A 37 8.04 -32.96 25.02
CA SER A 37 6.66 -32.88 25.51
C SER A 37 5.83 -31.91 24.67
N ALA A 38 4.52 -32.16 24.57
CA ALA A 38 3.63 -31.24 23.85
C ALA A 38 3.60 -29.85 24.49
N GLN A 39 3.81 -29.74 25.80
CA GLN A 39 3.89 -28.44 26.48
C GLN A 39 5.15 -27.65 26.08
N ASP A 40 6.31 -28.31 26.05
CA ASP A 40 7.58 -27.67 25.70
C ASP A 40 7.56 -27.22 24.23
N LEU A 41 7.07 -28.09 23.34
CA LEU A 41 6.94 -27.78 21.91
C LEU A 41 5.95 -26.63 21.65
N ALA A 42 4.84 -26.57 22.40
CA ALA A 42 3.88 -25.48 22.31
C ALA A 42 4.48 -24.15 22.76
N GLY A 43 5.25 -24.15 23.86
CA GLY A 43 5.93 -22.98 24.38
C GLY A 43 7.04 -22.48 23.47
N GLU A 44 7.84 -23.38 22.92
CA GLU A 44 8.97 -23.05 22.05
C GLU A 44 8.53 -22.53 20.68
N LEU A 45 7.50 -23.12 20.09
CA LEU A 45 6.98 -22.72 18.78
C LEU A 45 5.88 -21.65 18.85
N ASN A 46 5.49 -21.23 20.06
CA ASN A 46 4.37 -20.32 20.32
C ASN A 46 3.07 -20.75 19.60
N ILE A 47 2.75 -22.05 19.67
CA ILE A 47 1.54 -22.66 19.08
C ILE A 47 0.62 -23.20 20.18
N SER A 48 -0.63 -23.53 19.84
CA SER A 48 -1.55 -24.14 20.81
C SER A 48 -1.11 -25.56 21.19
N LEU A 49 -1.43 -25.99 22.41
CA LEU A 49 -1.14 -27.35 22.90
C LEU A 49 -1.73 -28.43 21.97
N ILE A 50 -2.93 -28.18 21.42
CA ILE A 50 -3.60 -29.08 20.46
C ILE A 50 -2.80 -29.21 19.15
N GLN A 51 -2.17 -28.12 18.68
CA GLN A 51 -1.31 -28.17 17.50
C GLN A 51 -0.02 -28.94 17.79
N ALA A 52 0.60 -28.73 18.95
CA ALA A 52 1.78 -29.47 19.39
C ALA A 52 1.52 -30.98 19.52
N GLU A 53 0.39 -31.37 20.12
CA GLU A 53 -0.04 -32.77 20.20
C GLU A 53 -0.24 -33.39 18.82
N ASN A 54 -0.90 -32.69 17.89
CA ASN A 54 -1.08 -33.16 16.52
C ASN A 54 0.25 -33.34 15.77
N ILE A 55 1.24 -32.46 15.98
CA ILE A 55 2.57 -32.58 15.38
C ILE A 55 3.27 -33.85 15.88
N LEU A 56 3.28 -34.07 17.20
CA LEU A 56 3.91 -35.25 17.81
C LEU A 56 3.20 -36.54 17.40
N GLN A 57 1.87 -36.54 17.30
CA GLN A 57 1.09 -37.68 16.80
C GLN A 57 1.42 -38.01 15.34
N GLN A 58 1.60 -37.01 14.48
CA GLN A 58 2.03 -37.22 13.10
C GLN A 58 3.50 -37.66 12.98
N ALA A 59 4.37 -37.22 13.91
CA ALA A 59 5.76 -37.65 13.96
C ALA A 59 5.90 -39.12 14.40
N ILE A 60 4.99 -39.62 15.23
CA ILE A 60 4.93 -41.01 15.69
C ILE A 60 4.23 -41.91 14.66
N SER A 61 3.12 -41.45 14.05
CA SER A 61 2.40 -42.24 13.06
C SER A 61 3.16 -42.28 11.72
N GLY A 62 3.23 -43.46 11.10
CA GLY A 62 3.75 -43.64 9.74
C GLY A 62 2.96 -42.82 8.71
N PRO A 63 3.44 -42.69 7.45
CA PRO A 63 2.77 -41.90 6.42
C PRO A 63 1.31 -42.32 6.24
N SER A 64 0.38 -41.48 6.68
CA SER A 64 -1.05 -41.71 6.53
C SER A 64 -1.45 -41.54 5.06
N LYS A 65 -2.08 -42.55 4.49
CA LYS A 65 -2.63 -42.52 3.13
C LYS A 65 -3.73 -41.47 3.06
N LYS A 66 -3.73 -40.70 1.96
CA LYS A 66 -4.71 -39.67 1.58
C LYS A 66 -6.14 -40.01 2.06
N HIS A 67 -6.71 -39.16 2.91
CA HIS A 67 -8.15 -39.01 3.04
C HIS A 67 -8.52 -37.56 2.66
N PRO A 68 -9.40 -37.35 1.66
CA PRO A 68 -10.00 -36.05 1.40
C PRO A 68 -11.11 -35.84 2.42
N VAL A 69 -11.09 -34.72 3.14
CA VAL A 69 -12.28 -34.28 3.88
C VAL A 69 -13.16 -33.52 2.90
N ASN A 70 -14.12 -34.22 2.30
CA ASN A 70 -15.19 -33.61 1.53
C ASN A 70 -16.39 -33.40 2.47
N MET A 71 -16.76 -32.15 2.73
CA MET A 71 -18.11 -31.84 3.20
C MET A 71 -19.06 -31.96 2.01
N GLY A 72 -19.98 -32.91 2.05
CA GLY A 72 -21.05 -32.98 1.04
C GLY A 72 -21.80 -34.30 1.04
N VAL A 73 -22.94 -34.31 1.72
CA VAL A 73 -24.19 -35.03 1.43
C VAL A 73 -24.11 -36.19 0.43
N GLY A 74 -24.38 -37.41 0.92
CA GLY A 74 -25.24 -38.39 0.27
C GLY A 74 -24.88 -38.92 -1.13
N ASP A 75 -24.17 -40.06 -1.11
CA ASP A 75 -24.59 -41.34 -1.71
C ASP A 75 -24.23 -41.72 -3.16
N PHE A 76 -24.00 -43.04 -3.29
CA PHE A 76 -23.84 -43.93 -4.45
C PHE A 76 -22.46 -44.22 -5.09
N SER A 77 -22.30 -45.54 -5.28
CA SER A 77 -21.12 -46.39 -5.54
C SER A 77 -20.78 -46.56 -7.03
N LEU A 78 -19.51 -46.87 -7.37
CA LEU A 78 -19.10 -48.10 -8.11
C LEU A 78 -17.62 -48.09 -8.58
N MET A 79 -16.94 -49.19 -8.20
CA MET A 79 -15.90 -49.99 -8.89
C MET A 79 -14.50 -49.43 -9.25
N LEU A 80 -13.50 -50.06 -8.60
CA LEU A 80 -12.12 -50.25 -9.04
C LEU A 80 -12.02 -51.18 -10.26
N ILE A 81 -11.08 -50.91 -11.17
CA ILE A 81 -10.13 -51.83 -11.85
C ILE A 81 -8.95 -50.93 -12.32
N GLY A 82 -7.65 -51.22 -12.28
CA GLY A 82 -6.80 -52.36 -11.95
C GLY A 82 -5.36 -52.03 -12.38
N SER A 83 -4.41 -52.76 -11.81
CA SER A 83 -2.94 -52.65 -11.81
C SER A 83 -2.23 -52.68 -13.19
N THR A 84 -1.00 -52.11 -13.30
CA THR A 84 0.29 -52.81 -13.60
C THR A 84 1.47 -51.85 -13.93
N PRO A 85 2.76 -52.29 -13.84
CA PRO A 85 3.93 -51.43 -13.58
C PRO A 85 5.05 -51.40 -14.66
N GLY A 86 5.86 -50.32 -14.65
CA GLY A 86 7.27 -50.21 -15.13
C GLY A 86 7.51 -50.20 -16.66
N PRO A 87 8.71 -49.84 -17.18
CA PRO A 87 10.01 -49.71 -16.50
C PRO A 87 10.85 -48.43 -16.82
N SER A 88 12.02 -48.39 -16.18
CA SER A 88 13.12 -47.41 -16.15
C SER A 88 13.94 -47.25 -17.44
N HIS A 89 14.54 -46.06 -17.66
CA HIS A 89 15.97 -45.89 -18.03
C HIS A 89 16.49 -44.45 -17.94
N ASN A 90 17.61 -44.29 -17.22
CA ASN A 90 18.82 -43.45 -17.39
C ASN A 90 18.79 -42.00 -17.90
N GLY A 91 19.56 -41.15 -17.21
CA GLY A 91 20.22 -39.98 -17.82
C GLY A 91 20.60 -38.86 -16.84
N ILE A 92 21.90 -38.67 -16.64
CA ILE A 92 22.56 -37.73 -15.72
C ILE A 92 22.54 -36.29 -16.28
N SER A 93 22.29 -35.29 -15.42
CA SER A 93 23.12 -34.05 -15.34
C SER A 93 22.71 -33.21 -14.13
N GLU A 94 23.64 -33.09 -13.18
CA GLU A 94 23.62 -32.12 -12.08
C GLU A 94 23.60 -30.69 -12.64
N SER A 95 22.63 -29.89 -12.23
CA SER A 95 22.74 -28.44 -12.19
C SER A 95 22.49 -27.99 -10.76
N GLN A 96 23.57 -27.70 -10.05
CA GLN A 96 23.53 -27.04 -8.75
C GLN A 96 22.90 -25.65 -8.93
N GLN A 97 21.65 -25.48 -8.49
CA GLN A 97 21.10 -24.15 -8.20
C GLN A 97 21.60 -23.73 -6.81
N PRO A 98 22.30 -22.59 -6.67
CA PRO A 98 22.79 -22.16 -5.38
C PRO A 98 21.62 -21.66 -4.53
N THR A 99 21.52 -22.22 -3.32
CA THR A 99 20.70 -21.69 -2.22
C THR A 99 21.08 -20.22 -1.98
N ARG A 100 20.19 -19.29 -2.34
CA ARG A 100 20.34 -17.87 -1.99
C ARG A 100 20.04 -17.68 -0.51
N THR A 101 21.09 -17.70 0.31
CA THR A 101 21.08 -17.00 1.60
C THR A 101 20.80 -15.52 1.37
N PRO A 102 19.98 -14.84 2.20
CA PRO A 102 19.81 -13.39 2.11
C PRO A 102 21.17 -12.73 2.38
N ARG A 103 21.83 -12.26 1.32
CA ARG A 103 23.02 -11.42 1.45
C ARG A 103 22.54 -10.04 1.87
N ILE A 104 22.89 -9.62 3.07
CA ILE A 104 22.85 -8.22 3.46
C ILE A 104 23.88 -7.51 2.57
N HIS A 105 23.41 -6.88 1.49
CA HIS A 105 24.25 -6.06 0.65
C HIS A 105 24.44 -4.71 1.35
N SER A 106 25.65 -4.44 1.84
CA SER A 106 26.04 -3.09 2.21
C SER A 106 26.22 -2.27 0.93
N SER A 107 25.17 -1.61 0.47
CA SER A 107 25.29 -0.63 -0.61
C SER A 107 25.96 0.62 -0.08
N THR A 108 26.85 1.21 -0.87
CA THR A 108 27.44 2.50 -0.50
C THR A 108 26.37 3.60 -0.57
N ALA A 109 26.52 4.66 0.22
CA ALA A 109 25.61 5.81 0.14
C ALA A 109 25.55 6.39 -1.29
N ALA A 110 26.66 6.37 -2.02
CA ALA A 110 26.71 6.79 -3.43
C ALA A 110 25.88 5.89 -4.35
N GLU A 111 25.93 4.57 -4.18
CA GLU A 111 25.17 3.61 -4.99
C GLU A 111 23.66 3.67 -4.69
N LEU A 112 23.29 3.91 -3.42
CA LEU A 112 21.89 4.19 -3.02
C LEU A 112 21.37 5.53 -3.58
N LEU A 113 22.25 6.49 -3.84
CA LEU A 113 21.92 7.79 -4.43
C LEU A 113 21.91 7.74 -5.97
N GLU A 114 22.80 6.97 -6.60
CA GLU A 114 22.82 6.77 -8.07
C GLU A 114 21.64 5.93 -8.56
N THR A 115 21.19 4.94 -7.78
CA THR A 115 19.95 4.19 -8.06
C THR A 115 18.69 5.01 -7.76
N ALA A 116 18.81 6.17 -7.12
CA ALA A 116 17.70 7.03 -6.73
C ALA A 116 17.30 8.03 -7.82
N SER A 117 17.21 7.62 -9.10
CA SER A 117 16.34 8.33 -10.05
C SER A 117 14.87 8.07 -9.66
N LYS A 118 14.47 8.58 -8.49
CA LYS A 118 13.17 8.29 -7.90
C LYS A 118 12.13 8.99 -8.75
N THR A 119 11.27 8.19 -9.37
CA THR A 119 10.05 8.68 -10.00
C THR A 119 9.33 9.60 -9.02
N CYS A 120 8.90 10.76 -9.50
CA CYS A 120 8.13 11.69 -8.69
C CYS A 120 6.72 11.81 -9.26
N PHE A 121 5.70 11.85 -8.41
CA PHE A 121 4.31 11.99 -8.81
C PHE A 121 3.83 13.43 -8.56
N SER A 122 3.00 13.93 -9.47
CA SER A 122 2.37 15.26 -9.39
C SER A 122 0.87 15.11 -9.14
N THR A 123 0.29 16.15 -8.57
CA THR A 123 -1.14 16.30 -8.32
C THR A 123 -1.92 16.88 -9.50
N PHE A 124 -1.27 17.25 -10.61
CA PHE A 124 -1.78 18.12 -11.69
C PHE A 124 -2.03 19.59 -11.31
N SER A 125 -1.75 19.98 -10.07
CA SER A 125 -1.78 21.37 -9.63
C SER A 125 -0.40 21.76 -9.11
N SER A 126 0.21 22.77 -9.75
CA SER A 126 1.50 23.30 -9.31
C SER A 126 1.44 23.91 -7.92
N SER A 127 0.29 24.46 -7.50
CA SER A 127 0.11 24.99 -6.13
C SER A 127 0.13 23.88 -5.08
N LEU A 128 -0.55 22.75 -5.34
CA LEU A 128 -0.54 21.58 -4.46
C LEU A 128 0.84 20.90 -4.43
N ASP A 129 1.48 20.78 -5.59
CA ASP A 129 2.84 20.23 -5.69
C ASP A 129 3.84 21.11 -4.91
N SER A 130 3.75 22.44 -5.04
CA SER A 130 4.54 23.39 -4.26
C SER A 130 4.27 23.26 -2.75
N LEU A 131 3.02 23.09 -2.33
CA LEU A 131 2.68 22.83 -0.94
C LEU A 131 3.36 21.56 -0.40
N ILE A 132 3.34 20.47 -1.17
CA ILE A 132 3.98 19.19 -0.79
C ILE A 132 5.50 19.32 -0.74
N SER A 133 6.10 20.14 -1.61
CA SER A 133 7.55 20.32 -1.71
C SER A 133 8.21 20.78 -0.41
N HIS A 134 7.48 21.51 0.44
CA HIS A 134 7.96 21.96 1.76
C HIS A 134 8.26 20.81 2.73
N PHE A 135 7.75 19.62 2.45
CA PHE A 135 7.90 18.42 3.28
C PHE A 135 8.68 17.31 2.57
N ALA A 136 9.02 17.50 1.29
CA ALA A 136 9.88 16.58 0.58
C ALA A 136 11.34 16.81 1.03
N PRO A 137 12.14 15.75 1.23
CA PRO A 137 13.58 15.90 1.50
C PRO A 137 14.24 16.70 0.37
N ASP A 138 15.20 17.58 0.72
CA ASP A 138 15.77 18.62 -0.16
C ASP A 138 15.88 18.17 -1.62
N ALA A 139 15.07 18.82 -2.47
CA ALA A 139 14.99 18.60 -3.90
C ALA A 139 16.21 19.16 -4.68
N ASP A 140 17.32 19.44 -4.00
CA ASP A 140 18.56 19.94 -4.62
C ASP A 140 19.26 18.91 -5.52
N TYR A 141 18.78 17.66 -5.55
CA TYR A 141 19.38 16.55 -6.31
C TYR A 141 18.59 16.10 -7.55
N VAL A 142 17.43 16.68 -7.85
CA VAL A 142 16.70 16.37 -9.11
C VAL A 142 17.25 17.23 -10.25
N ASN A 143 18.53 17.00 -10.60
CA ASN A 143 19.19 17.63 -11.73
C ASN A 143 19.58 16.57 -12.76
N ASP A 144 18.60 15.79 -13.24
CA ASP A 144 18.78 15.00 -14.44
C ASP A 144 18.43 15.85 -15.68
N GLY A 145 19.42 16.61 -16.14
CA GLY A 145 19.82 16.59 -17.54
C GLY A 145 18.86 17.08 -18.65
N ARG A 146 17.69 17.65 -18.38
CA ARG A 146 16.87 18.30 -19.43
C ARG A 146 16.51 19.75 -19.07
N LEU A 147 17.48 20.62 -19.37
CA LEU A 147 17.30 22.06 -19.48
C LEU A 147 16.34 22.38 -20.63
N ASP A 148 15.07 22.58 -20.31
CA ASP A 148 14.32 23.64 -20.99
C ASP A 148 14.81 24.97 -20.42
N ARG A 149 15.25 25.85 -21.32
CA ARG A 149 15.99 27.10 -21.06
C ARG A 149 15.34 27.95 -19.97
N GLU A 150 16.18 28.50 -19.08
CA GLU A 150 15.82 29.52 -18.11
C GLU A 150 15.12 30.74 -18.77
N PRO A 151 13.94 31.16 -18.28
CA PRO A 151 13.53 32.54 -18.34
C PRO A 151 13.98 33.23 -17.06
N LYS A 152 14.92 34.18 -17.18
CA LYS A 152 15.31 35.08 -16.08
C LYS A 152 14.05 35.74 -15.48
N GLY A 153 13.85 35.60 -14.17
CA GLY A 153 12.98 36.49 -13.39
C GLY A 153 11.62 35.97 -12.93
N LYS A 154 11.34 34.66 -12.93
CA LYS A 154 10.14 34.09 -12.26
C LYS A 154 10.51 32.87 -11.43
N GLN A 155 9.89 32.75 -10.26
CA GLN A 155 10.05 31.66 -9.29
C GLN A 155 10.05 30.29 -10.00
N LYS A 156 11.03 29.42 -9.70
CA LYS A 156 11.17 28.08 -10.29
C LYS A 156 9.89 27.27 -10.08
N VAL A 157 9.05 27.16 -11.11
CA VAL A 157 7.89 26.24 -11.12
C VAL A 157 8.42 24.88 -11.55
N TRP A 158 8.53 23.96 -10.59
CA TRP A 158 8.94 22.59 -10.85
C TRP A 158 7.82 21.85 -11.60
N GLN A 159 8.04 21.50 -12.86
CA GLN A 159 7.10 20.67 -13.65
C GLN A 159 7.17 19.17 -13.29
N GLY A 160 7.84 18.83 -12.19
CA GLY A 160 8.30 17.48 -11.85
C GLY A 160 7.47 16.72 -10.81
N GLY A 161 6.43 17.31 -10.21
CA GLY A 161 5.75 16.76 -9.02
C GLY A 161 6.64 16.78 -7.77
N HIS A 162 6.07 16.52 -6.60
CA HIS A 162 6.82 16.47 -5.32
C HIS A 162 6.45 15.29 -4.41
N ILE A 163 5.72 14.31 -4.93
CA ILE A 163 5.39 13.07 -4.19
C ILE A 163 6.42 12.01 -4.57
N LEU A 164 7.21 11.56 -3.60
CA LEU A 164 8.28 10.59 -3.81
C LEU A 164 7.93 9.21 -3.24
N PRO A 165 8.42 8.13 -3.88
CA PRO A 165 8.62 6.82 -3.28
C PRO A 165 9.03 6.89 -1.80
N GLY A 166 8.27 6.20 -0.94
CA GLY A 166 8.48 6.17 0.51
C GLY A 166 7.72 7.24 1.30
N MET A 167 7.11 8.24 0.65
CA MET A 167 6.26 9.21 1.34
C MET A 167 4.90 8.62 1.69
N THR A 168 4.35 9.03 2.84
CA THR A 168 2.96 8.77 3.22
C THR A 168 2.20 10.09 3.31
N ILE A 169 1.12 10.21 2.55
CA ILE A 169 0.27 11.41 2.52
C ILE A 169 -1.16 11.05 2.91
N GLU A 170 -1.67 11.67 3.97
CA GLU A 170 -3.08 11.68 4.35
C GLU A 170 -3.76 12.88 3.66
N VAL A 171 -4.86 12.63 2.93
CA VAL A 171 -5.73 13.65 2.37
C VAL A 171 -7.08 13.63 3.08
N SER A 172 -7.37 14.64 3.89
CA SER A 172 -8.61 14.80 4.62
C SER A 172 -9.40 16.02 4.15
N GLY A 173 -10.69 16.09 4.46
CA GLY A 173 -11.54 17.21 4.04
C GLY A 173 -13.03 16.89 4.08
N PRO A 174 -13.92 17.90 4.05
CA PRO A 174 -15.36 17.69 4.00
C PRO A 174 -15.78 17.02 2.68
N PRO A 175 -17.03 16.51 2.58
CA PRO A 175 -17.61 16.08 1.31
C PRO A 175 -17.49 17.17 0.23
N GLY A 176 -17.19 16.79 -1.01
CA GLY A 176 -17.02 17.75 -2.12
C GLY A 176 -15.72 18.57 -2.11
N GLY A 177 -14.83 18.37 -1.13
CA GLY A 177 -13.53 19.06 -1.04
C GLY A 177 -12.47 18.58 -2.04
N GLY A 178 -12.75 17.53 -2.83
CA GLY A 178 -11.85 17.08 -3.90
C GLY A 178 -10.89 15.93 -3.56
N LYS A 179 -11.04 15.27 -2.42
CA LYS A 179 -10.15 14.16 -1.97
C LYS A 179 -9.96 13.07 -3.02
N THR A 180 -11.06 12.49 -3.51
CA THR A 180 -11.02 11.44 -4.53
C THR A 180 -10.47 11.95 -5.87
N SER A 181 -10.80 13.19 -6.25
CA SER A 181 -10.25 13.80 -7.46
C SER A 181 -8.74 13.96 -7.37
N LEU A 182 -8.22 14.37 -6.21
CA LEU A 182 -6.79 14.45 -5.96
C LEU A 182 -6.12 13.08 -6.03
N ALA A 183 -6.67 12.08 -5.35
CA ALA A 183 -6.15 10.71 -5.40
C ALA A 183 -6.13 10.16 -6.85
N LEU A 184 -7.21 10.35 -7.61
CA LEU A 184 -7.29 9.95 -9.01
C LEU A 184 -6.28 10.70 -9.89
N GLY A 185 -6.13 12.01 -9.69
CA GLY A 185 -5.15 12.83 -10.41
C GLY A 185 -3.72 12.32 -10.22
N ILE A 186 -3.33 12.01 -8.99
CA ILE A 186 -2.01 11.44 -8.69
C ILE A 186 -1.82 10.09 -9.42
N ALA A 187 -2.83 9.22 -9.42
CA ALA A 187 -2.77 7.93 -10.13
C ALA A 187 -2.55 8.09 -11.64
N ILE A 188 -3.33 8.98 -12.27
CA ILE A 188 -3.26 9.23 -13.70
C ILE A 188 -1.93 9.89 -14.07
N ASN A 189 -1.45 10.84 -13.26
CA ASN A 189 -0.15 11.48 -13.44
C ASN A 189 1.01 10.48 -13.36
N ALA A 190 0.99 9.57 -12.38
CA ALA A 190 2.01 8.55 -12.21
C ALA A 190 2.14 7.67 -13.46
N ARG A 191 1.00 7.25 -14.03
CA ARG A 191 0.98 6.47 -15.28
C ARG A 191 1.44 7.27 -16.50
N MET A 192 1.01 8.53 -16.62
CA MET A 192 1.50 9.43 -17.68
C MET A 192 3.03 9.54 -17.66
N LYS A 193 3.62 9.82 -16.49
CA LYS A 193 5.07 9.91 -16.34
C LYS A 193 5.78 8.61 -16.65
N SER A 194 5.24 7.47 -16.20
CA SER A 194 5.81 6.16 -16.52
C SER A 194 5.84 5.90 -18.03
N LEU A 195 4.82 6.33 -18.79
CA LEU A 195 4.79 6.17 -20.25
C LEU A 195 5.79 7.11 -20.96
N HIS A 196 5.97 8.33 -20.47
CA HIS A 196 6.92 9.30 -21.03
C HIS A 196 8.39 9.00 -20.65
N GLY A 197 8.63 8.38 -19.50
CA GLY A 197 9.95 8.14 -18.91
C GLY A 197 10.80 7.06 -19.61
N VAL A 198 10.21 6.20 -20.44
CA VAL A 198 10.92 5.12 -21.13
C VAL A 198 11.30 5.55 -22.55
N LYS A 199 12.33 6.39 -22.71
CA LYS A 199 13.03 6.53 -24.00
C LYS A 199 14.19 5.53 -24.04
N GLY A 200 13.99 4.40 -24.73
CA GLY A 200 15.05 3.42 -24.99
C GLY A 200 15.24 2.33 -23.93
N GLY A 201 14.45 2.32 -22.84
CA GLY A 201 14.38 1.21 -21.91
C GLY A 201 13.46 0.07 -22.41
N PRO A 202 13.58 -1.15 -21.86
CA PRO A 202 12.66 -2.24 -22.17
C PRO A 202 11.20 -1.83 -21.88
N PRO A 203 10.22 -2.26 -22.68
CA PRO A 203 8.79 -2.01 -22.43
C PRO A 203 8.31 -2.48 -21.04
N ASP A 204 9.07 -3.35 -20.38
CA ASP A 204 8.74 -3.98 -19.11
C ASP A 204 9.01 -3.12 -17.87
N ASP A 205 9.71 -1.99 -17.98
CA ASP A 205 10.05 -1.13 -16.82
C ASP A 205 8.96 -0.09 -16.46
N GLN A 206 7.76 -0.25 -17.01
CA GLN A 206 6.64 0.64 -16.70
C GLN A 206 6.11 0.39 -15.29
N GLN A 207 6.02 1.45 -14.51
CA GLN A 207 5.58 1.41 -13.12
C GLN A 207 4.06 1.39 -13.02
N GLU A 208 3.54 0.61 -12.09
CA GLU A 208 2.12 0.39 -11.88
C GLU A 208 1.62 1.12 -10.63
N VAL A 209 0.31 1.33 -10.58
CA VAL A 209 -0.39 1.97 -9.47
C VAL A 209 -1.42 1.00 -8.92
N LEU A 210 -1.46 0.79 -7.61
CA LEU A 210 -2.56 0.09 -6.94
C LEU A 210 -3.52 1.12 -6.34
N ILE A 211 -4.78 1.07 -6.78
CA ILE A 211 -5.88 1.83 -6.19
C ILE A 211 -6.78 0.86 -5.41
N VAL A 212 -6.92 1.12 -4.13
CA VAL A 212 -7.85 0.45 -3.23
C VAL A 212 -9.05 1.36 -3.02
N ASP A 213 -10.16 1.01 -3.66
CA ASP A 213 -11.42 1.73 -3.54
C ASP A 213 -12.31 1.05 -2.48
N THR A 214 -12.63 1.77 -1.41
CA THR A 214 -13.50 1.33 -0.32
C THR A 214 -14.89 1.98 -0.33
N GLU A 215 -15.06 3.13 -1.00
CA GLU A 215 -16.36 3.85 -1.06
C GLU A 215 -17.12 3.63 -2.38
N GLY A 216 -16.43 3.29 -3.47
CA GLY A 216 -16.98 3.07 -4.82
C GLY A 216 -16.81 4.30 -5.71
N SER A 217 -16.01 5.28 -5.25
CA SER A 217 -15.86 6.62 -5.83
C SER A 217 -14.86 6.68 -6.98
N ILE A 218 -14.00 5.66 -7.13
CA ILE A 218 -13.01 5.51 -8.19
C ILE A 218 -13.39 4.32 -9.07
N SER A 219 -14.47 4.48 -9.84
CA SER A 219 -14.91 3.47 -10.80
C SER A 219 -13.97 3.37 -12.00
N ALA A 220 -13.97 2.22 -12.67
CA ALA A 220 -13.22 2.03 -13.92
C ALA A 220 -13.60 3.05 -15.00
N GLU A 221 -14.89 3.44 -15.07
CA GLU A 221 -15.38 4.49 -15.97
C GLU A 221 -14.72 5.85 -15.65
N ARG A 222 -14.64 6.22 -14.37
CA ARG A 222 -14.03 7.48 -13.96
C ARG A 222 -12.52 7.50 -14.25
N ILE A 223 -11.84 6.35 -14.08
CA ILE A 223 -10.43 6.20 -14.48
C ILE A 223 -10.29 6.35 -16.00
N LEU A 224 -11.18 5.75 -16.79
CA LEU A 224 -11.16 5.85 -18.26
C LEU A 224 -11.38 7.29 -18.73
N LEU A 225 -12.36 8.00 -18.18
CA LEU A 225 -12.61 9.41 -18.52
C LEU A 225 -11.42 10.30 -18.18
N ALA A 226 -10.80 10.09 -17.02
CA ALA A 226 -9.60 10.82 -16.62
C ALA A 226 -8.39 10.47 -17.49
N ALA A 227 -8.26 9.21 -17.93
CA ALA A 227 -7.21 8.79 -18.86
C ALA A 227 -7.44 9.39 -20.27
N ASP A 228 -8.68 9.43 -20.74
CA ASP A 228 -9.05 10.08 -22.00
C ASP A 228 -8.69 11.56 -21.99
N SER A 229 -9.08 12.27 -20.93
CA SER A 229 -8.85 13.71 -20.84
C SER A 229 -7.38 14.12 -20.94
N VAL A 230 -6.48 13.38 -20.29
CA VAL A 230 -5.04 13.67 -20.31
C VAL A 230 -4.33 13.17 -21.58
N THR A 231 -4.94 12.26 -22.35
CA THR A 231 -4.34 11.72 -23.57
C THR A 231 -4.78 12.42 -24.85
N ARG A 232 -5.85 13.23 -24.83
CA ARG A 232 -6.42 13.94 -26.00
C ARG A 232 -5.39 14.61 -26.91
N ASN A 233 -4.33 15.18 -26.33
CA ASN A 233 -3.28 15.92 -27.06
C ASN A 233 -1.92 15.20 -27.04
N THR A 234 -1.91 13.88 -26.88
CA THR A 234 -0.68 13.08 -26.76
C THR A 234 -0.68 11.93 -27.76
N SER A 235 0.46 11.25 -27.93
CA SER A 235 0.55 10.04 -28.76
C SER A 235 0.06 8.77 -28.05
N PHE A 236 -0.30 8.84 -26.77
CA PHE A 236 -0.72 7.68 -25.99
C PHE A 236 -2.23 7.47 -26.07
N SER A 237 -2.66 6.21 -26.06
CA SER A 237 -4.07 5.86 -25.89
C SER A 237 -4.47 5.84 -24.41
N PRO A 238 -5.75 6.11 -24.07
CA PRO A 238 -6.25 5.97 -22.69
C PRO A 238 -5.97 4.57 -22.11
N SER A 239 -6.10 3.54 -22.95
CA SER A 239 -5.81 2.14 -22.61
C SER A 239 -4.36 1.92 -22.13
N ALA A 240 -3.39 2.70 -22.59
CA ALA A 240 -2.00 2.59 -22.15
C ALA A 240 -1.82 3.05 -20.69
N ILE A 241 -2.58 4.06 -20.26
CA ILE A 241 -2.64 4.51 -18.86
C ILE A 241 -3.26 3.41 -18.01
N ILE A 242 -4.46 2.98 -18.38
CA ILE A 242 -5.30 2.06 -17.61
C ILE A 242 -4.62 0.70 -17.38
N ARG A 243 -3.86 0.19 -18.37
CA ARG A 243 -3.16 -1.10 -18.27
C ARG A 243 -2.22 -1.22 -17.07
N GLY A 244 -1.67 -0.11 -16.58
CA GLY A 244 -0.80 -0.08 -15.40
C GLY A 244 -1.52 0.34 -14.11
N ILE A 245 -2.85 0.42 -14.10
CA ILE A 245 -3.64 0.66 -12.89
C ILE A 245 -4.27 -0.65 -12.43
N ARG A 246 -3.93 -1.08 -11.22
CA ARG A 246 -4.55 -2.20 -10.51
C ARG A 246 -5.65 -1.63 -9.62
N LEU A 247 -6.91 -1.88 -9.96
CA LEU A 247 -8.04 -1.42 -9.16
C LEU A 247 -8.56 -2.58 -8.29
N MET A 248 -8.63 -2.35 -6.99
CA MET A 248 -9.13 -3.32 -6.01
C MET A 248 -10.30 -2.72 -5.22
N ARG A 249 -11.43 -3.42 -5.21
CA ARG A 249 -12.60 -3.05 -4.42
C ARG A 249 -12.56 -3.74 -3.06
N ILE A 250 -12.58 -2.97 -1.97
CA ILE A 250 -12.72 -3.50 -0.60
C ILE A 250 -14.06 -3.03 -0.03
N ALA A 251 -15.06 -3.90 -0.09
CA ALA A 251 -16.44 -3.57 0.25
C ALA A 251 -16.78 -3.79 1.74
N THR A 252 -15.98 -4.55 2.48
CA THR A 252 -16.28 -4.89 3.88
C THR A 252 -15.10 -4.67 4.82
N GLN A 253 -15.38 -4.46 6.11
CA GLN A 253 -14.35 -4.35 7.14
C GLN A 253 -13.48 -5.60 7.23
N VAL A 254 -14.07 -6.79 7.03
CA VAL A 254 -13.31 -8.07 7.01
C VAL A 254 -12.31 -8.09 5.85
N GLN A 255 -12.74 -7.68 4.65
CA GLN A 255 -11.84 -7.56 3.50
C GLN A 255 -10.73 -6.53 3.74
N MET A 256 -11.03 -5.42 4.45
CA MET A 256 -10.01 -4.43 4.82
C MET A 256 -8.96 -5.04 5.74
N VAL A 257 -9.37 -5.75 6.80
CA VAL A 257 -8.42 -6.42 7.71
C VAL A 257 -7.59 -7.47 6.96
N ALA A 258 -8.22 -8.28 6.10
CA ALA A 258 -7.52 -9.26 5.27
C ALA A 258 -6.50 -8.58 4.34
N PHE A 259 -6.89 -7.48 3.70
CA PHE A 259 -6.00 -6.68 2.86
C PHE A 259 -4.79 -6.15 3.64
N LEU A 260 -4.99 -5.61 4.85
CA LEU A 260 -3.89 -5.09 5.66
C LEU A 260 -2.89 -6.18 6.08
N LEU A 261 -3.36 -7.41 6.29
CA LEU A 261 -2.49 -8.56 6.58
C LEU A 261 -1.73 -9.07 5.35
N TRP A 262 -2.23 -8.79 4.14
CA TRP A 262 -1.77 -9.39 2.90
C TRP A 262 -1.01 -8.42 1.98
N ILE A 263 -1.24 -7.11 2.07
CA ILE A 263 -0.72 -6.11 1.13
C ILE A 263 0.81 -6.13 1.02
N GLU A 264 1.50 -6.51 2.09
CA GLU A 264 2.95 -6.72 2.06
C GLU A 264 3.31 -7.83 1.07
N GLU A 265 2.83 -9.05 1.25
CA GLU A 265 3.08 -10.18 0.33
C GLU A 265 2.67 -9.81 -1.12
N TRP A 266 1.51 -9.19 -1.30
CA TRP A 266 1.04 -8.83 -2.65
C TRP A 266 1.97 -7.87 -3.37
N LEU A 267 2.40 -6.80 -2.71
CA LEU A 267 3.34 -5.85 -3.31
C LEU A 267 4.71 -6.51 -3.62
N GLU A 268 5.02 -7.68 -3.03
CA GLU A 268 6.27 -8.43 -3.21
C GLU A 268 6.21 -9.18 -4.54
N GLU A 269 5.04 -9.75 -4.82
CA GLU A 269 4.67 -10.36 -6.10
C GLU A 269 4.49 -9.33 -7.22
N HIS A 270 4.30 -8.05 -6.88
CA HIS A 270 4.02 -6.96 -7.83
C HIS A 270 5.07 -5.83 -7.74
N PRO A 271 6.35 -6.11 -8.06
CA PRO A 271 7.47 -5.17 -7.87
C PRO A 271 7.39 -3.90 -8.74
N LYS A 272 6.53 -3.89 -9.76
CA LYS A 272 6.30 -2.70 -10.60
C LYS A 272 5.41 -1.66 -9.91
N VAL A 273 4.66 -2.04 -8.88
CA VAL A 273 3.78 -1.12 -8.15
C VAL A 273 4.62 -0.25 -7.22
N ASN A 274 4.61 1.07 -7.45
CA ASN A 274 5.34 2.03 -6.63
C ASN A 274 4.49 3.19 -6.10
N LEU A 275 3.18 3.11 -6.34
CA LEU A 275 2.18 4.02 -5.78
C LEU A 275 0.98 3.21 -5.30
N LEU A 276 0.66 3.32 -4.01
CA LEU A 276 -0.51 2.74 -3.36
C LEU A 276 -1.47 3.88 -2.97
N ILE A 277 -2.71 3.80 -3.43
CA ILE A 277 -3.78 4.73 -3.10
C ILE A 277 -4.88 3.98 -2.35
N ILE A 278 -5.37 4.54 -1.25
CA ILE A 278 -6.51 4.02 -0.48
C ILE A 278 -7.57 5.12 -0.36
N ASP A 279 -8.69 4.98 -1.06
CA ASP A 279 -9.84 5.91 -1.04
C ASP A 279 -11.09 5.18 -0.54
N SER A 280 -11.49 5.28 0.73
CA SER A 280 -10.88 5.97 1.87
C SER A 280 -10.58 4.99 3.01
N LEU A 281 -9.47 5.18 3.73
CA LEU A 281 -9.15 4.31 4.87
C LEU A 281 -10.25 4.40 5.93
N SER A 282 -10.78 5.61 6.20
CA SER A 282 -11.76 5.82 7.27
C SER A 282 -13.12 5.17 7.06
N PHE A 283 -13.46 4.75 5.83
CA PHE A 283 -14.76 4.13 5.53
C PHE A 283 -15.06 2.92 6.43
N HIS A 284 -14.12 1.97 6.54
CA HIS A 284 -14.33 0.72 7.28
C HIS A 284 -14.26 0.88 8.80
N PHE A 285 -13.89 2.05 9.32
CA PHE A 285 -13.80 2.34 10.76
C PHE A 285 -15.01 3.13 11.29
N ARG A 286 -16.02 3.35 10.45
CA ARG A 286 -17.30 3.98 10.81
C ARG A 286 -18.34 3.00 11.33
N ASN A 287 -18.05 1.70 11.31
CA ASN A 287 -18.96 0.68 11.80
C ASN A 287 -19.27 0.91 13.30
N PRO A 288 -20.54 1.15 13.69
CA PRO A 288 -20.92 1.36 15.08
C PRO A 288 -20.61 0.18 16.01
N HIS A 289 -20.48 -1.03 15.46
CA HIS A 289 -20.15 -2.24 16.21
C HIS A 289 -18.64 -2.45 16.39
N LEU A 290 -17.81 -1.62 15.78
CA LEU A 290 -16.37 -1.66 15.98
C LEU A 290 -16.03 -0.92 17.27
N ASP A 291 -15.76 -1.66 18.35
CA ASP A 291 -15.33 -1.05 19.59
C ASP A 291 -13.98 -0.31 19.44
N ASN A 292 -13.71 0.61 20.35
CA ASN A 292 -12.50 1.44 20.27
C ASN A 292 -11.20 0.62 20.41
N LYS A 293 -11.21 -0.53 21.11
CA LYS A 293 -10.01 -1.36 21.29
C LYS A 293 -9.66 -2.07 19.97
N LEU A 294 -10.65 -2.66 19.31
CA LEU A 294 -10.50 -3.27 17.99
C LEU A 294 -10.16 -2.22 16.94
N LYS A 295 -10.79 -1.04 16.99
CA LYS A 295 -10.44 0.10 16.13
C LYS A 295 -8.96 0.46 16.27
N SER A 296 -8.45 0.62 17.50
CA SER A 296 -7.03 0.88 17.73
C SER A 296 -6.14 -0.22 17.17
N ARG A 297 -6.45 -1.50 17.43
CA ARG A 297 -5.67 -2.64 16.90
C ARG A 297 -5.63 -2.66 15.36
N TYR A 298 -6.75 -2.38 14.70
CA TYR A 298 -6.81 -2.33 13.24
C TYR A 298 -6.06 -1.12 12.66
N LEU A 299 -6.05 0.02 13.36
CA LEU A 299 -5.25 1.18 12.95
C LEU A 299 -3.74 0.96 13.16
N ASP A 300 -3.36 0.26 14.23
CA ASP A 300 -1.97 -0.18 14.45
C ASP A 300 -1.52 -1.15 13.36
N LEU A 301 -2.39 -2.10 12.97
CA LEU A 301 -2.13 -3.00 11.86
C LEU A 301 -1.95 -2.21 10.55
N ALA A 302 -2.82 -1.24 10.28
CA ALA A 302 -2.72 -0.38 9.09
C ALA A 302 -1.39 0.38 9.07
N LYS A 303 -1.01 0.99 10.21
CA LYS A 303 0.27 1.69 10.37
C LYS A 303 1.46 0.80 10.04
N GLN A 304 1.47 -0.44 10.55
CA GLN A 304 2.56 -1.39 10.30
C GLN A 304 2.61 -1.82 8.83
N ALA A 305 1.48 -2.20 8.24
CA ALA A 305 1.41 -2.61 6.84
C ALA A 305 1.88 -1.49 5.89
N PHE A 306 1.44 -0.27 6.15
CA PHE A 306 1.79 0.91 5.37
C PHE A 306 3.25 1.32 5.54
N ALA A 307 3.80 1.25 6.76
CA ALA A 307 5.21 1.52 6.99
C ALA A 307 6.11 0.54 6.23
N ARG A 308 5.73 -0.75 6.13
CA ARG A 308 6.47 -1.74 5.33
C ARG A 308 6.37 -1.45 3.84
N ALA A 309 5.18 -1.08 3.35
CA ALA A 309 4.99 -0.68 1.96
C ALA A 309 5.84 0.55 1.59
N THR A 310 5.90 1.57 2.44
CA THR A 310 6.63 2.80 2.13
C THR A 310 8.13 2.69 2.38
N ALA A 311 8.56 2.21 3.54
CA ALA A 311 9.99 2.12 3.88
C ALA A 311 10.70 0.96 3.16
N GLY A 312 10.07 -0.22 3.11
CA GLY A 312 10.66 -1.44 2.57
C GLY A 312 10.61 -1.52 1.05
N ARG A 313 9.49 -1.09 0.42
CA ARG A 313 9.26 -1.23 -1.03
C ARG A 313 9.42 0.08 -1.81
N GLN A 314 9.72 1.19 -1.11
CA GLN A 314 9.75 2.53 -1.72
C GLN A 314 8.43 2.85 -2.46
N CYS A 315 7.28 2.38 -1.98
CA CYS A 315 6.00 2.81 -2.52
C CYS A 315 5.65 4.20 -1.95
N ALA A 316 5.16 5.12 -2.76
CA ALA A 316 4.43 6.26 -2.23
C ALA A 316 3.03 5.79 -1.79
N LEU A 317 2.56 6.27 -0.65
CA LEU A 317 1.24 5.95 -0.12
C LEU A 317 0.37 7.20 -0.03
N ILE A 318 -0.78 7.19 -0.68
CA ILE A 318 -1.82 8.21 -0.56
C ILE A 318 -3.04 7.58 0.11
N VAL A 319 -3.49 8.15 1.22
CA VAL A 319 -4.68 7.70 1.94
C VAL A 319 -5.65 8.85 2.04
N THR A 320 -6.89 8.65 1.62
CA THR A 320 -7.94 9.63 1.91
C THR A 320 -8.67 9.27 3.20
N ASN A 321 -9.10 10.30 3.95
CA ASN A 321 -9.91 10.17 5.14
C ASN A 321 -11.03 11.20 5.15
N GLN A 322 -12.14 10.88 5.81
CA GLN A 322 -13.19 11.85 6.11
C GLN A 322 -12.86 12.63 7.38
N LEU A 323 -13.47 13.81 7.52
CA LEU A 323 -13.45 14.57 8.76
C LEU A 323 -14.57 14.08 9.71
N ALA A 324 -14.33 14.19 11.00
CA ALA A 324 -15.30 13.99 12.06
C ALA A 324 -15.36 15.23 12.95
N THR A 325 -16.54 15.50 13.51
CA THR A 325 -16.72 16.56 14.50
C THR A 325 -16.20 16.09 15.86
N LYS A 326 -15.24 16.82 16.41
CA LYS A 326 -14.77 16.64 17.79
C LYS A 326 -15.28 17.81 18.63
N LEU A 327 -15.94 17.48 19.73
CA LEU A 327 -16.34 18.46 20.74
C LEU A 327 -15.19 18.65 21.72
N LEU A 328 -14.90 19.92 22.02
CA LEU A 328 -13.84 20.34 22.92
C LEU A 328 -14.40 21.31 23.97
N THR A 329 -13.85 21.24 25.18
CA THR A 329 -14.04 22.28 26.20
C THR A 329 -13.25 23.54 25.82
N ALA A 330 -13.47 24.64 26.54
CA ALA A 330 -12.69 25.89 26.40
C ALA A 330 -11.17 25.66 26.59
N ASN A 331 -10.79 24.60 27.31
CA ASN A 331 -9.40 24.22 27.57
C ASN A 331 -8.82 23.23 26.53
N ASN A 332 -9.52 23.01 25.40
CA ASN A 332 -9.16 22.04 24.34
C ASN A 332 -9.16 20.56 24.77
N GLU A 333 -9.88 20.21 25.83
CA GLU A 333 -10.04 18.81 26.26
C GLU A 333 -11.21 18.14 25.55
N PRO A 334 -11.20 16.81 25.31
CA PRO A 334 -12.33 16.10 24.73
C PRO A 334 -13.62 16.30 25.55
N ALA A 335 -14.70 16.68 24.87
CA ALA A 335 -16.01 16.95 25.47
C ALA A 335 -17.12 16.09 24.84
N ASN A 336 -18.30 16.11 25.47
CA ASN A 336 -19.53 15.56 24.91
C ASN A 336 -20.53 16.68 24.57
N PHE A 337 -21.77 16.35 24.21
CA PHE A 337 -22.79 17.32 23.83
C PHE A 337 -23.22 18.27 24.96
N ASP A 338 -23.02 17.87 26.22
CA ASP A 338 -23.40 18.67 27.39
C ASP A 338 -22.26 19.58 27.87
N THR A 339 -21.00 19.19 27.64
CA THR A 339 -19.80 19.87 28.14
C THR A 339 -18.98 20.56 27.06
N GLY A 340 -19.45 20.56 25.81
CA GLY A 340 -18.71 21.08 24.66
C GLY A 340 -18.88 22.58 24.48
N ASP A 341 -17.79 23.34 24.60
CA ASP A 341 -17.76 24.77 24.30
C ASP A 341 -17.48 25.06 22.82
N ARG A 342 -16.81 24.11 22.14
CA ARG A 342 -16.38 24.26 20.74
C ARG A 342 -16.53 22.94 19.97
N ALA A 343 -16.97 23.04 18.73
CA ALA A 343 -16.92 21.94 17.76
C ALA A 343 -15.84 22.23 16.71
N VAL A 344 -14.98 21.25 16.44
CA VAL A 344 -13.94 21.33 15.40
C VAL A 344 -14.01 20.12 14.49
N LEU A 345 -13.72 20.32 13.21
CA LEU A 345 -13.55 19.22 12.27
C LEU A 345 -12.10 18.73 12.33
N MET A 346 -11.91 17.42 12.49
CA MET A 346 -10.59 16.78 12.51
C MET A 346 -10.61 15.51 11.67
N PRO A 347 -9.46 15.05 11.13
CA PRO A 347 -9.38 13.75 10.47
C PRO A 347 -9.91 12.63 11.37
N GLN A 348 -10.83 11.83 10.84
CA GLN A 348 -11.63 10.89 11.61
C GLN A 348 -10.83 9.81 12.36
N LEU A 349 -9.67 9.44 11.83
CA LEU A 349 -8.82 8.39 12.40
C LEU A 349 -7.73 8.94 13.33
N GLY A 350 -7.62 10.27 13.46
CA GLY A 350 -6.58 10.91 14.27
C GLY A 350 -5.17 10.47 13.83
N GLU A 351 -4.30 10.26 14.81
CA GLU A 351 -2.88 9.90 14.58
C GLU A 351 -2.58 8.41 14.75
N ALA A 352 -3.59 7.60 15.07
CA ALA A 352 -3.39 6.19 15.44
C ALA A 352 -2.74 5.36 14.31
N TRP A 353 -2.97 5.74 13.05
CA TRP A 353 -2.39 5.05 11.88
C TRP A 353 -1.21 5.79 11.26
N THR A 354 -0.88 7.00 11.71
CA THR A 354 0.13 7.87 11.10
C THR A 354 1.49 7.78 11.80
N THR A 355 2.51 8.37 11.18
CA THR A 355 3.84 8.57 11.77
C THR A 355 4.19 10.06 11.78
N ALA A 356 5.30 10.43 12.42
CA ALA A 356 5.80 11.81 12.41
C ALA A 356 6.12 12.32 10.99
N GLN A 357 6.44 11.42 10.04
CA GLN A 357 6.77 11.76 8.66
C GLN A 357 5.54 11.79 7.73
N THR A 358 4.35 11.44 8.24
CA THR A 358 3.13 11.48 7.44
C THR A 358 2.74 12.93 7.16
N ILE A 359 2.67 13.29 5.88
CA ILE A 359 2.17 14.60 5.44
C ILE A 359 0.65 14.56 5.47
N ARG A 360 0.03 15.53 6.13
CA ARG A 360 -1.41 15.62 6.34
C ARG A 360 -1.93 16.85 5.61
N ILE A 361 -2.64 16.60 4.53
CA ILE A 361 -3.26 17.63 3.69
C ILE A 361 -4.75 17.70 4.04
N ILE A 362 -5.22 18.86 4.50
CA ILE A 362 -6.63 19.15 4.70
C ILE A 362 -7.11 20.01 3.54
N LEU A 363 -8.05 19.47 2.78
CA LEU A 363 -8.76 20.17 1.71
C LEU A 363 -10.02 20.83 2.29
N PHE A 364 -10.29 22.06 1.89
CA PHE A 364 -11.50 22.79 2.28
C PHE A 364 -11.91 23.79 1.18
N ARG A 365 -13.12 24.31 1.28
CA ARG A 365 -13.61 25.37 0.40
C ARG A 365 -13.43 26.73 1.06
N GLY A 366 -13.30 27.76 0.22
CA GLY A 366 -13.39 29.15 0.64
C GLY A 366 -14.67 29.46 1.43
N GLY A 367 -14.63 30.58 2.14
CA GLY A 367 -15.79 31.11 2.87
C GLY A 367 -16.85 31.68 1.92
N SER A 368 -17.85 32.35 2.49
CA SER A 368 -18.89 33.02 1.69
C SER A 368 -18.27 34.02 0.69
N GLY A 369 -18.57 33.84 -0.60
CA GLY A 369 -18.03 34.66 -1.69
C GLY A 369 -16.74 34.14 -2.32
N ASP A 370 -16.20 33.03 -1.81
CA ASP A 370 -15.00 32.38 -2.32
C ASP A 370 -15.33 30.92 -2.71
N GLU A 371 -15.43 30.69 -4.02
CA GLU A 371 -15.81 29.39 -4.57
C GLU A 371 -14.62 28.43 -4.73
N LEU A 372 -13.41 28.89 -4.40
CA LEU A 372 -12.18 28.14 -4.61
C LEU A 372 -12.01 27.03 -3.57
N ARG A 373 -11.12 26.08 -3.90
CA ARG A 373 -10.66 25.07 -2.95
C ARG A 373 -9.25 25.43 -2.49
N TYR A 374 -8.97 25.07 -1.24
CA TYR A 374 -7.71 25.31 -0.59
C TYR A 374 -7.20 24.02 0.04
N ALA A 375 -5.89 23.90 0.09
CA ALA A 375 -5.19 22.85 0.79
C ALA A 375 -4.27 23.47 1.85
N HIS A 376 -4.31 22.92 3.05
CA HIS A 376 -3.31 23.16 4.08
C HIS A 376 -2.59 21.86 4.37
N ALA A 377 -1.26 21.89 4.45
CA ALA A 377 -0.45 20.72 4.74
C ALA A 377 0.32 20.91 6.05
N SER A 378 0.47 19.81 6.78
CA SER A 378 1.21 19.74 8.05
C SER A 378 1.81 18.35 8.22
N THR A 379 2.73 18.18 9.17
CA THR A 379 3.10 16.87 9.72
C THR A 379 2.76 16.86 11.21
N SER A 380 2.83 15.71 11.88
CA SER A 380 2.68 15.64 13.35
C SER A 380 3.87 16.29 14.10
N GLY A 381 4.87 16.83 13.39
CA GLY A 381 6.02 17.55 13.95
C GLY A 381 5.78 19.06 14.15
N GLU A 382 6.84 19.85 14.01
CA GLU A 382 6.78 21.31 14.18
C GLU A 382 5.78 21.99 13.23
N ALA A 383 5.04 22.95 13.77
CA ALA A 383 4.11 23.76 13.01
C ALA A 383 4.89 24.66 12.04
N MET A 384 4.96 24.25 10.78
CA MET A 384 5.47 25.11 9.71
C MET A 384 4.38 26.11 9.31
N ASN A 385 4.74 27.40 9.27
CA ASN A 385 3.83 28.45 8.84
C ASN A 385 3.78 28.52 7.30
N ILE A 386 3.20 27.48 6.69
CA ILE A 386 3.11 27.35 5.23
C ILE A 386 1.76 27.90 4.77
N PRO A 387 1.74 28.83 3.78
CA PRO A 387 0.50 29.36 3.25
C PRO A 387 -0.36 28.25 2.62
N TRP A 388 -1.67 28.44 2.65
CA TRP A 388 -2.59 27.51 2.01
C TRP A 388 -2.44 27.58 0.49
N ALA A 389 -2.50 26.43 -0.18
CA ALA A 389 -2.42 26.34 -1.63
C ALA A 389 -3.83 26.34 -2.23
N PRO A 390 -4.15 27.29 -3.13
CA PRO A 390 -5.44 27.34 -3.78
C PRO A 390 -5.42 26.45 -5.04
N PHE A 391 -6.48 25.69 -5.30
CA PHE A 391 -6.61 24.79 -6.44
C PHE A 391 -8.07 24.62 -6.85
N ASP A 392 -8.33 23.99 -8.00
CA ASP A 392 -9.68 23.62 -8.44
C ASP A 392 -9.72 22.20 -9.01
N ILE A 393 -10.92 21.75 -9.38
CA ILE A 393 -11.18 20.49 -10.07
C ILE A 393 -11.77 20.83 -11.43
N ASN A 394 -11.08 20.42 -12.49
CA ASN A 394 -11.52 20.69 -13.85
C ASN A 394 -12.78 19.88 -14.24
N VAL A 395 -13.29 20.14 -15.43
CA VAL A 395 -14.48 19.48 -15.99
C VAL A 395 -14.34 17.96 -16.14
N ASP A 396 -13.10 17.46 -16.23
CA ASP A 396 -12.78 16.04 -16.31
C ASP A 396 -12.60 15.40 -14.93
N GLY A 397 -12.82 16.15 -13.85
CA GLY A 397 -12.77 15.66 -12.48
C GLY A 397 -11.36 15.53 -11.90
N LEU A 398 -10.34 16.08 -12.56
CA LEU A 398 -8.93 16.09 -12.13
C LEU A 398 -8.55 17.43 -11.47
N PRO A 399 -7.58 17.45 -10.53
CA PRO A 399 -7.11 18.70 -9.95
C PRO A 399 -6.43 19.57 -11.00
N CYS A 400 -6.54 20.88 -10.86
CA CYS A 400 -5.84 21.85 -11.69
C CYS A 400 -5.52 23.12 -10.89
N ASP A 401 -4.60 23.92 -11.42
CA ASP A 401 -4.38 25.27 -10.92
C ASP A 401 -5.57 26.17 -11.27
N ILE A 402 -5.76 27.21 -10.45
CA ILE A 402 -6.80 28.20 -10.70
C ILE A 402 -6.37 29.05 -11.89
N PRO A 403 -7.24 29.24 -12.91
CA PRO A 403 -6.92 30.12 -14.03
C PRO A 403 -6.59 31.52 -13.52
N THR A 404 -5.43 32.05 -13.89
CA THR A 404 -5.15 33.48 -13.71
C THR A 404 -6.12 34.25 -14.60
N LEU A 405 -6.91 35.16 -14.02
CA LEU A 405 -7.67 36.13 -14.81
C LEU A 405 -6.68 36.86 -15.73
N PRO A 406 -6.99 37.04 -17.02
CA PRO A 406 -6.12 37.80 -17.91
C PRO A 406 -5.92 39.19 -17.28
N GLU A 407 -4.66 39.58 -17.06
CA GLU A 407 -4.33 40.96 -16.71
C GLU A 407 -5.01 41.85 -17.75
N ASN A 408 -5.85 42.77 -17.31
CA ASN A 408 -6.40 43.78 -18.20
C ASN A 408 -5.19 44.50 -18.81
N ASP A 409 -4.94 44.27 -20.11
CA ASP A 409 -4.04 45.11 -20.88
C ASP A 409 -4.47 46.56 -20.65
N PRO A 410 -3.61 47.43 -20.10
CA PRO A 410 -3.94 48.84 -20.00
C PRO A 410 -4.01 49.40 -21.41
N SER A 411 -5.24 49.55 -21.92
CA SER A 411 -5.57 50.22 -23.17
C SER A 411 -5.21 51.70 -23.15
#